data_AF-A0A535BQX2-F1
#
_entry.id   AF-A0A535BQX2-F1
#
_cell.length_a   1.000
_cell.length_b   1.000
_cell.length_c   1.000
_cell.angle_alpha   90.00
_cell.angle_beta   90.00
_cell.angle_gamma   90.00
#
_symmetry.space_group_name_H-M   'P 1'
#
loop_
_entity.id
_entity.type
_entity.pdbx_description
1 polymer ?
#
loop_
_entity_poly.entity_id
_entity_poly.type
_entity_poly.pdbx_seq_one_letter_code
_entity_poly.pdbx_strand_id
1 'polypeptide(L)' 'MPQRAWSDKRERQYEHIKEGLRERGTGEEKAEEIAARTVNKERARHGETIEASRTSIHDISSGRRGGL' A
#
# COMPACT_ATOMS: atom_id res chain seq x y z
N MET A 1 -12.54 11.58 17.34
CA MET A 1 -11.21 11.23 16.78
C MET A 1 -11.46 10.53 15.47
N PRO A 2 -10.92 10.96 14.31
CA PRO A 2 -11.02 10.12 13.13
C PRO A 2 -10.26 8.83 13.47
N GLN A 3 -10.97 7.71 13.52
CA GLN A 3 -10.34 6.40 13.61
C GLN A 3 -9.21 6.35 12.57
N ARG A 4 -7.96 6.14 13.03
CA ARG A 4 -6.83 5.96 12.12
C ARG A 4 -7.24 4.92 11.08
N ALA A 5 -7.37 5.35 9.83
CA ALA A 5 -7.85 4.47 8.76
C ALA A 5 -6.91 3.26 8.58
N TRP A 6 -5.67 3.38 9.06
CA TRP A 6 -4.59 2.42 8.97
C TRP A 6 -4.04 2.07 10.37
N SER A 7 -3.55 0.85 10.53
CA SER A 7 -2.77 0.48 11.71
C SER A 7 -1.37 1.08 11.64
N ASP A 8 -0.69 1.20 12.79
CA ASP A 8 0.69 1.73 12.86
C ASP A 8 1.66 0.98 11.92
N LYS A 9 1.41 -0.33 11.67
CA LYS A 9 2.18 -1.12 10.71
C LYS A 9 1.98 -0.63 9.27
N ARG A 10 0.74 -0.29 8.90
CA ARG A 10 0.37 0.16 7.56
C ARG A 10 0.81 1.61 7.32
N GLU A 11 0.75 2.46 8.34
CA GLU A 11 1.33 3.81 8.30
C GLU A 11 2.84 3.76 8.01
N ARG A 12 3.61 2.95 8.75
CA ARG A 12 5.05 2.77 8.47
C ARG A 12 5.33 2.23 7.07
N GLN A 13 4.50 1.30 6.59
CA GLN A 13 4.63 0.75 5.24
C GLN A 13 4.39 1.81 4.16
N TYR A 14 3.39 2.66 4.35
CA TYR A 14 3.09 3.78 3.46
C TYR A 14 4.28 4.74 3.36
N GLU A 15 4.78 5.22 4.51
CA GLU A 15 5.90 6.16 4.54
C GLU A 15 7.16 5.58 3.88
N HIS A 16 7.49 4.33 4.19
CA HIS A 16 8.65 3.66 3.60
C HIS A 16 8.58 3.58 2.05
N ILE A 17 7.39 3.30 1.50
CA ILE A 17 7.22 3.25 0.05
C ILE A 17 7.27 4.65 -0.56
N LYS A 18 6.61 5.64 0.07
CA LYS A 18 6.59 7.04 -0.39
C LYS A 18 8.00 7.60 -0.44
N GLU A 19 8.76 7.45 0.64
CA GLU A 19 10.16 7.91 0.75
C GLU A 19 11.04 7.25 -0.31
N GLY A 20 11.03 5.92 -0.43
CA GLY A 20 11.84 5.23 -1.43
C GLY A 20 11.48 5.60 -2.88
N LEU A 21 10.22 5.95 -3.17
CA LEU A 21 9.83 6.45 -4.49
C LEU A 21 10.33 7.86 -4.75
N ARG A 22 10.28 8.74 -3.75
CA ARG A 22 10.83 10.11 -3.83
C ARG A 22 12.33 10.09 -4.04
N GLU A 23 13.06 9.23 -3.33
CA GLU A 23 14.50 9.05 -3.50
C GLU A 23 14.86 8.59 -4.93
N ARG A 24 14.01 7.79 -5.57
CA ARG A 24 14.16 7.38 -6.98
C ARG A 24 13.71 8.44 -8.00
N GLY A 25 13.36 9.65 -7.56
CA GLY A 25 12.95 10.75 -8.42
C GLY A 25 11.47 10.76 -8.80
N THR A 26 10.61 9.98 -8.12
CA THR A 26 9.15 10.06 -8.32
C THR A 26 8.63 11.33 -7.65
N GLY A 27 7.82 12.11 -8.36
CA GLY A 27 7.14 13.29 -7.79
C GLY A 27 6.28 12.91 -6.58
N GLU A 28 6.15 13.83 -5.62
CA GLU A 28 5.52 13.58 -4.32
C GLU A 28 4.09 13.05 -4.42
N GLU A 29 3.24 13.68 -5.23
CA GLU A 29 1.85 13.27 -5.43
C GLU A 29 1.76 11.83 -5.98
N LYS A 30 2.61 11.51 -6.96
CA LYS A 30 2.66 10.17 -7.55
C LYS A 30 3.22 9.14 -6.57
N ALA A 31 4.20 9.51 -5.75
CA ALA A 31 4.76 8.63 -4.72
C ALA A 31 3.70 8.28 -3.66
N GLU A 32 2.92 9.27 -3.23
CA GLU A 32 1.79 9.13 -2.30
C GLU A 32 0.69 8.23 -2.86
N GLU A 33 0.28 8.45 -4.12
CA GLU A 33 -0.70 7.61 -4.79
C GLU A 33 -0.26 6.14 -4.86
N ILE A 34 0.99 5.89 -5.26
CA ILE A 34 1.55 4.54 -5.36
C ILE A 34 1.64 3.88 -3.99
N ALA A 35 2.11 4.61 -2.97
CA ALA A 35 2.21 4.11 -1.60
C ALA A 35 0.82 3.72 -1.05
N ALA A 36 -0.17 4.60 -1.18
CA ALA A 36 -1.53 4.36 -0.72
C ALA A 36 -2.18 3.15 -1.41
N ARG A 37 -2.04 3.04 -2.74
CA ARG A 37 -2.56 1.89 -3.50
C ARG A 37 -1.90 0.57 -3.08
N THR A 38 -0.60 0.60 -2.86
CA THR A 38 0.16 -0.59 -2.44
C THR A 38 -0.31 -1.07 -1.07
N VAL A 39 -0.43 -0.14 -0.10
CA VAL A 39 -0.91 -0.45 1.25
C VAL A 39 -2.36 -0.93 1.23
N ASN A 40 -3.26 -0.28 0.49
CA ASN A 40 -4.65 -0.71 0.40
C ASN A 40 -4.80 -2.12 -0.20
N LYS A 41 -3.99 -2.49 -1.20
CA LYS A 41 -4.00 -3.86 -1.75
C LYS A 41 -3.57 -4.89 -0.70
N GLU A 42 -2.52 -4.60 0.07
CA GLU A 42 -2.08 -5.49 1.14
C GLU A 42 -3.11 -5.58 2.26
N ARG A 43 -3.74 -4.47 2.66
CA ARG A 43 -4.85 -4.49 3.62
C ARG A 43 -5.99 -5.39 3.16
N ALA A 44 -6.39 -5.29 1.90
CA ALA A 44 -7.45 -6.12 1.33
C ALA A 44 -7.09 -7.62 1.34
N ARG A 45 -5.84 -8.00 1.05
CA ARG A 45 -5.39 -9.40 1.18
C ARG A 45 -5.46 -9.93 2.61
N HIS A 46 -5.14 -9.07 3.57
CA HIS A 46 -5.10 -9.43 4.98
C HIS A 46 -6.47 -9.31 5.68
N GLY A 47 -7.53 -8.96 4.95
CA GLY A 47 -8.87 -8.78 5.53
C GLY A 47 -8.99 -7.53 6.42
N GLU A 48 -8.11 -6.55 6.25
CA GLU A 48 -8.11 -5.29 7.02
C GLU A 48 -8.99 -4.20 6.40
N THR A 49 -9.69 -4.50 5.30
CA THR A 49 -10.62 -3.60 4.62
C THR A 49 -12.06 -4.11 4.74
N ILE A 50 -13.02 -3.20 4.77
CA ILE A 50 -14.46 -3.53 4.76
C ILE A 50 -14.85 -4.17 3.43
N GLU A 51 -14.30 -3.64 2.34
CA GLU A 51 -14.52 -4.13 0.98
C GLU A 51 -13.20 -4.55 0.35
N ALA A 52 -13.24 -5.62 -0.44
CA ALA A 52 -12.08 -6.11 -1.17
C ALA A 52 -12.51 -6.72 -2.51
N SER A 53 -11.81 -6.35 -3.58
CA SER A 53 -12.03 -6.96 -4.89
C SER A 53 -11.38 -8.35 -4.95
N ARG A 54 -11.98 -9.28 -5.73
CA ARG A 54 -11.39 -10.61 -6.00
C ARG A 54 -9.93 -10.52 -6.44
N THR A 55 -9.59 -9.56 -7.29
CA THR A 55 -8.22 -9.36 -7.79
C THR A 55 -7.28 -8.84 -6.72
N SER A 56 -7.75 -8.11 -5.72
CA SER A 56 -6.90 -7.68 -4.60
C SER A 56 -6.48 -8.87 -3.73
N ILE A 57 -7.33 -9.89 -3.63
CA ILE A 57 -7.11 -11.07 -2.77
C ILE A 57 -6.41 -12.21 -3.52
N HIS A 58 -6.86 -12.55 -4.73
CA HIS A 58 -6.44 -13.76 -5.45
C HIS A 58 -5.27 -13.57 -6.42
N ASP A 59 -4.86 -12.33 -6.67
CA ASP A 59 -3.70 -12.03 -7.53
C ASP A 59 -2.37 -12.17 -6.76
N ILE A 60 -1.26 -12.20 -7.48
CA ILE A 60 0.11 -12.23 -6.91
C ILE A 60 0.34 -11.00 -6.00
N SER A 61 1.03 -11.22 -4.87
CA SER A 61 1.40 -10.14 -3.94
C SER A 61 2.23 -9.06 -4.60
N SER A 62 2.04 -7.79 -4.20
CA SER A 62 2.80 -6.69 -4.80
C SER A 62 4.30 -6.90 -4.55
N GLY A 63 4.66 -7.43 -3.37
CA GLY A 63 6.04 -7.83 -3.04
C GLY A 63 6.56 -9.01 -3.88
N ARG A 64 5.74 -10.05 -4.10
CA ARG A 64 6.16 -11.20 -4.94
C ARG A 64 6.33 -10.81 -6.41
N ARG A 65 5.49 -9.91 -6.92
CA ARG A 65 5.55 -9.46 -8.32
C ARG A 65 6.85 -8.72 -8.65
N GLY A 66 7.38 -7.91 -7.74
CA GLY A 66 8.63 -7.17 -7.96
C GLY A 66 9.90 -8.03 -7.86
N GLY A 67 9.79 -9.28 -7.39
CA GLY A 67 10.91 -10.23 -7.27
C GLY A 67 10.90 -11.37 -8.29
N LEU A 68 9.96 -11.34 -9.25
CA LEU A 68 9.95 -12.20 -10.44
C LEU A 68 10.58 -11.43 -11.61
#